data_AF-A0A8T5TD73-F1
#
_entry.id   AF-A0A8T5TD73-F1
#
_cell.length_a   1.000
_cell.length_b   1.000
_cell.length_c   1.000
_cell.angle_alpha   90.00
_cell.angle_beta   90.00
_cell.angle_gamma   90.00
#
_symmetry.space_group_name_H-M   'P 1'
#
loop_
_entity.id
_entity.type
_entity.pdbx_description
1 polymer ?
#
loop_
_entity_poly.entity_id
_entity_poly.type
_entity_poly.pdbx_seq_one_letter_code
_entity_poly.pdbx_strand_id
1 'polypeptide(L)'
;MASELNTIYFVKKFGTEKKDIPFPVSSNIKLMDIIPEISKKFGLQSQNVCIAVMGGGQVLTQTDLVRPIKEIVDKFGNTFDIIDRGIVG
;
A
#
# COMPACT_ATOMS: atom_id res chain seq x y z
N MET A 1 26.50 -5.29 -3.18
CA MET A 1 25.27 -4.69 -3.72
C MET A 1 24.32 -4.51 -2.56
N ALA A 2 24.18 -3.29 -2.04
CA ALA A 2 23.23 -3.01 -0.98
C ALA A 2 21.84 -3.09 -1.61
N SER A 3 21.05 -4.09 -1.21
CA SER A 3 19.63 -4.12 -1.53
C SER A 3 19.02 -2.87 -0.91
N GLU A 4 18.78 -1.82 -1.70
CA GLU A 4 18.00 -0.65 -1.26
C GLU A 4 16.59 -1.17 -0.95
N LEU A 5 16.38 -1.55 0.31
CA LEU A 5 15.08 -1.88 0.84
C LEU A 5 14.36 -0.56 1.08
N ASN A 6 13.22 -0.39 0.44
CA ASN A 6 12.31 0.68 0.78
C ASN A 6 11.36 0.15 1.85
N THR A 7 11.23 0.88 2.95
CA THR A 7 10.18 0.60 3.94
C THR A 7 8.99 1.48 3.62
N ILE A 8 7.92 0.84 3.16
CA ILE A 8 6.63 1.50 2.98
C ILE A 8 5.71 1.21 4.16
N TYR A 9 4.85 2.15 4.49
CA TYR A 9 3.93 2.10 5.61
C TYR A 9 2.53 2.02 5.06
N PHE A 10 1.77 1.06 5.56
CA PHE A 10 0.36 0.92 5.23
C PHE A 10 -0.49 1.24 6.44
N VAL A 11 -1.46 2.12 6.25
CA VAL A 11 -2.38 2.59 7.27
C VAL A 11 -3.75 2.04 6.95
N LYS A 12 -4.28 1.18 7.82
CA LYS A 12 -5.69 0.79 7.71
C LYS A 12 -6.52 1.74 8.56
N LYS A 13 -7.45 2.47 7.92
CA LYS A 13 -8.46 3.27 8.63
C LYS A 13 -9.65 2.39 8.96
N PHE A 14 -9.76 1.96 10.22
CA PHE A 14 -10.99 1.44 10.79
C PHE A 14 -11.50 2.45 11.83
N GLY A 15 -12.52 3.22 11.49
CA GLY A 15 -13.01 4.27 12.40
C GLY A 15 -11.90 5.27 12.77
N THR A 16 -11.71 5.51 14.08
CA THR A 16 -10.69 6.43 14.63
C THR A 16 -9.30 5.80 14.82
N GLU A 17 -9.15 4.49 14.66
CA GLU A 17 -7.85 3.82 14.83
C GLU A 17 -7.06 3.79 13.52
N LYS A 18 -5.85 4.35 13.56
CA LYS A 18 -4.84 4.24 12.49
C LYS A 18 -3.79 3.24 12.96
N LYS A 19 -3.65 2.12 12.24
CA LYS A 19 -2.53 1.19 12.44
C LYS A 19 -1.58 1.31 11.26
N ASP A 20 -0.40 1.87 11.51
CA ASP A 20 0.73 1.89 10.59
C ASP A 20 1.48 0.56 10.66
N ILE A 21 1.49 -0.21 9.58
CA ILE A 21 2.28 -1.45 9.48
C ILE A 21 3.45 -1.21 8.53
N PRO A 22 4.71 -1.31 9.02
CA PRO A 22 5.87 -1.24 8.16
C PRO A 22 5.98 -2.50 7.30
N PHE A 23 6.26 -2.30 6.02
CA PHE A 23 6.40 -3.36 5.03
C PHE A 23 7.72 -3.15 4.26
N PRO A 24 8.81 -3.84 4.67
CA PRO A 24 10.09 -3.74 3.98
C PRO A 24 10.03 -4.48 2.64
N VAL A 25 10.35 -3.78 1.56
CA VAL A 25 10.21 -4.29 0.19
C VAL A 25 11.38 -3.90 -0.68
N SER A 26 11.66 -4.74 -1.67
CA SER A 26 12.64 -4.42 -2.70
C SER A 26 12.17 -3.23 -3.52
N SER A 27 13.04 -2.25 -3.75
CA SER A 27 12.77 -1.07 -4.56
C SER A 27 12.24 -1.36 -5.97
N ASN A 28 12.59 -2.53 -6.53
CA ASN A 28 12.24 -2.93 -7.90
C ASN A 28 10.96 -3.76 -8.00
N ILE A 29 10.38 -4.20 -6.88
CA ILE A 29 9.11 -4.95 -6.93
C ILE A 29 7.97 -3.99 -7.27
N LYS A 30 6.90 -4.49 -7.88
CA LYS A 30 5.72 -3.67 -8.17
C LYS A 30 4.81 -3.65 -6.96
N LEU A 31 4.10 -2.54 -6.78
CA LEU A 31 3.14 -2.40 -5.68
C LEU A 31 2.01 -3.44 -5.77
N MET A 32 1.60 -3.85 -6.97
CA MET A 32 0.59 -4.91 -7.13
C MET A 32 1.00 -6.28 -6.57
N ASP A 33 2.29 -6.61 -6.63
CA ASP A 33 2.79 -7.94 -6.24
C ASP A 33 2.74 -8.14 -4.73
N ILE A 34 2.79 -7.03 -3.97
CA ILE A 34 2.73 -7.05 -2.51
C ILE A 34 1.31 -6.94 -1.95
N ILE A 35 0.31 -6.58 -2.78
CA ILE A 35 -1.10 -6.46 -2.36
C ILE A 35 -1.59 -7.75 -1.67
N PRO A 36 -1.35 -8.96 -2.19
CA PRO A 36 -1.82 -10.19 -1.53
C PRO A 36 -1.22 -10.38 -0.13
N GLU A 37 0.07 -10.10 0.05
CA GLU A 37 0.76 -10.21 1.34
C GLU A 37 0.22 -9.20 2.36
N ILE A 38 0.05 -7.96 1.91
CA ILE A 38 -0.52 -6.88 2.70
C ILE A 38 -1.96 -7.23 3.09
N SER A 39 -2.78 -7.65 2.12
CA SER A 39 -4.17 -8.03 2.36
C SER A 39 -4.26 -9.11 3.44
N LYS A 40 -3.37 -10.11 3.39
CA LYS A 40 -3.28 -11.16 4.40
C LYS A 40 -2.89 -10.62 5.78
N LYS A 41 -1.93 -9.69 5.86
CA LYS A 41 -1.56 -9.01 7.12
C LYS A 41 -2.70 -8.19 7.73
N PHE A 42 -3.51 -7.55 6.88
CA PHE A 42 -4.64 -6.73 7.32
C PHE A 42 -5.95 -7.51 7.46
N GLY A 43 -5.95 -8.83 7.21
CA GLY A 43 -7.16 -9.66 7.25
C GLY A 43 -8.20 -9.27 6.21
N LEU A 44 -7.76 -8.79 5.05
CA LEU A 44 -8.59 -8.29 3.95
C LEU A 44 -8.61 -9.26 2.77
N GLN A 45 -9.69 -9.22 2.00
CA GLN A 45 -9.73 -9.87 0.69
C GLN A 45 -8.98 -9.00 -0.31
N SER A 46 -7.93 -9.53 -0.94
CA SER A 46 -7.08 -8.78 -1.88
C SER A 46 -7.83 -8.17 -3.06
N GLN A 47 -8.93 -8.79 -3.50
CA GLN A 47 -9.80 -8.28 -4.57
C GLN A 47 -10.54 -7.00 -4.17
N ASN A 48 -10.71 -6.78 -2.87
CA ASN A 48 -11.44 -5.65 -2.30
C ASN A 48 -10.51 -4.56 -1.78
N VAL A 49 -9.19 -4.76 -1.85
CA VAL A 49 -8.22 -3.78 -1.36
C VAL A 49 -8.00 -2.67 -2.38
N CYS A 50 -8.09 -1.43 -1.91
CA CYS A 50 -7.62 -0.25 -2.61
C CYS A 50 -6.53 0.44 -1.80
N ILE A 51 -5.51 0.92 -2.50
CA ILE A 51 -4.40 1.67 -1.89
C ILE A 51 -4.58 3.13 -2.28
N ALA A 52 -4.52 4.03 -1.30
CA ALA A 52 -4.59 5.46 -1.51
C ALA A 52 -3.38 6.16 -0.89
N VAL A 53 -3.05 7.34 -1.40
CA VAL A 53 -1.96 8.17 -0.87
C VAL A 53 -2.43 8.81 0.44
N MET A 54 -1.63 8.64 1.50
CA MET A 54 -1.94 9.20 2.81
C MET A 54 -1.98 10.74 2.72
N GLY A 55 -3.03 11.36 3.26
CA GLY A 55 -3.18 12.82 3.31
C GLY A 55 -3.78 13.47 2.06
N GLY A 56 -3.66 12.84 0.89
CA GLY A 56 -4.27 13.33 -0.37
C GLY A 56 -5.59 12.67 -0.73
N GLY A 57 -5.88 11.47 -0.22
CA GLY A 57 -7.10 10.73 -0.56
C GLY A 57 -7.16 10.19 -2.00
N GLN A 58 -6.10 10.41 -2.78
CA GLN A 58 -5.99 9.91 -4.14
C GLN A 58 -5.77 8.39 -4.11
N VAL A 59 -6.69 7.65 -4.70
CA VAL A 59 -6.55 6.20 -4.90
C VAL A 59 -5.54 5.96 -6.02
N LEU A 60 -4.58 5.07 -5.77
CA LEU A 60 -3.61 4.66 -6.77
C LEU A 60 -4.31 3.89 -7.88
N THR A 61 -4.01 4.25 -9.13
CA THR A 61 -4.60 3.61 -10.31
C THR A 61 -3.88 2.32 -10.64
N GLN A 62 -4.47 1.47 -11.49
CA GLN A 62 -3.77 0.27 -11.98
C GLN A 62 -2.42 0.60 -12.64
N THR A 63 -2.32 1.74 -13.32
CA THR A 63 -1.07 2.22 -13.92
C THR A 63 -0.03 2.66 -12.90
N ASP A 64 -0.42 3.02 -11.68
CA ASP A 64 0.51 3.25 -10.58
C ASP A 64 0.90 1.91 -9.92
N LEU A 65 -0.04 0.98 -9.77
CA LEU A 65 0.21 -0.32 -9.13
C LEU A 65 1.22 -1.21 -9.88
N VAL A 66 1.34 -1.04 -11.20
CA VAL A 66 2.33 -1.77 -12.03
C VAL A 66 3.72 -1.15 -12.01
N ARG A 67 3.90 0.03 -11.42
CA ARG A 67 5.20 0.71 -11.33
C ARG A 67 6.05 0.11 -10.20
N PRO A 68 7.39 0.24 -10.30
CA PRO A 68 8.28 -0.11 -9.20
C PRO A 68 7.96 0.71 -7.94
N ILE A 69 8.11 0.09 -6.77
CA ILE A 69 7.89 0.76 -5.49
C ILE A 69 8.78 2.01 -5.34
N LYS A 70 10.01 1.99 -5.86
CA LYS A 70 10.90 3.17 -5.84
C LYS A 70 10.24 4.39 -6.47
N GLU A 71 9.64 4.25 -7.66
CA GLU A 71 8.96 5.35 -8.34
C GLU A 71 7.71 5.81 -7.59
N ILE A 72 6.98 4.87 -6.98
CA ILE A 72 5.78 5.15 -6.21
C ILE A 72 6.13 5.92 -4.93
N VAL A 73 7.19 5.51 -4.24
CA VAL A 73 7.69 6.19 -3.04
C VAL A 73 8.23 7.58 -3.36
N ASP A 74 8.97 7.72 -4.46
CA ASP A 74 9.51 9.01 -4.90
C ASP A 74 8.39 10.01 -5.25
N LYS A 75 7.31 9.53 -5.89
CA LYS A 75 6.19 10.36 -6.36
C LYS A 75 5.15 10.67 -5.28
N PHE A 76 4.82 9.70 -4.43
CA PHE A 76 3.69 9.77 -3.51
C PHE A 76 4.08 9.72 -2.03
N GLY A 77 5.35 9.48 -1.73
CA GLY A 77 5.85 9.22 -0.38
C GLY A 77 5.76 7.74 -0.02
N ASN A 78 6.28 7.39 1.15
CA ASN A 78 6.38 6.00 1.62
C ASN A 78 5.17 5.54 2.45
N THR A 79 4.12 6.33 2.60
CA THR A 79 2.96 5.99 3.44
C THR A 79 1.66 5.99 2.65
N PHE A 80 0.90 4.91 2.78
CA PHE A 80 -0.32 4.67 2.01
C PHE A 80 -1.48 4.25 2.91
N ASP A 81 -2.67 4.73 2.62
CA ASP A 81 -3.91 4.26 3.22
C ASP A 81 -4.39 2.97 2.50
N ILE A 82 -4.76 1.96 3.25
CA ILE A 82 -5.44 0.76 2.76
C ILE A 82 -6.92 0.87 3.08
N ILE A 83 -7.71 0.75 2.02
CA ILE A 83 -9.16 0.85 2.05
C ILE A 83 -9.72 -0.52 1.67
N ASP A 84 -10.58 -1.06 2.52
CA ASP A 84 -11.36 -2.26 2.22
C ASP A 84 -12.68 -1.87 1.57
N ARG A 85 -12.84 -2.19 0.28
CA ARG A 85 -14.08 -1.99 -0.47
C ARG A 85 -15.08 -3.15 -0.30
N GLY A 86 -14.71 -4.20 0.41
CA GLY A 86 -15.56 -5.34 0.70
C GLY A 86 -16.54 -5.05 1.84
N ILE A 87 -16.20 -4.10 2.70
CA ILE A 87 -17.11 -3.54 3.70
C ILE A 87 -17.86 -2.39 3.04
N VAL A 88 -18.83 -2.72 2.19
CA VAL A 88 -19.93 -1.80 1.87
C VAL A 88 -21.01 -2.08 2.92
N GLY A 89 -21.02 -1.29 3.98
CA GLY A 89 -21.96 -1.37 5.10
C GLY A 89 -21.78 -0.19 6.03
#